data_AF-A0A9E5TN73-F1
#
_entry.id   AF-A0A9E5TN73-F1
#
_cell.length_a   1.000
_cell.length_b   1.000
_cell.length_c   1.000
_cell.angle_alpha   90.00
_cell.angle_beta   90.00
_cell.angle_gamma   90.00
#
_symmetry.space_group_name_H-M   'P 1'
#
loop_
_entity.id
_entity.type
_entity.pdbx_description
1 polymer ?
#
loop_
_entity_poly.entity_id
_entity_poly.type
_entity_poly.pdbx_seq_one_letter_code
_entity_poly.pdbx_strand_id
1 'polypeptide(L)'
;MSSTHTSTVKTNARPLGAFTSDWHMKPYTWMAYPELRGDSYRSAGFISQFCVERELDLYVLGDTLDKRDPDSRTVYELLKIIAAQQRVD
;
A
#
# COMPACT_ATOMS: atom_id res chain seq x y z
N MET A 1 19.51 49.03 -8.72
CA MET A 1 19.57 47.76 -7.97
C MET A 1 18.17 47.17 -7.97
N SER A 2 17.92 46.14 -8.78
CA SER A 2 16.60 45.54 -8.94
C SER A 2 16.40 44.49 -7.84
N SER A 3 15.40 44.70 -6.98
CA SER A 3 15.02 43.78 -5.92
C SER A 3 14.07 42.72 -6.51
N THR A 4 14.58 41.53 -6.74
CA THR A 4 13.78 40.37 -7.17
C THR A 4 12.92 39.91 -5.99
N HIS A 5 11.62 40.18 -6.04
CA HIS A 5 10.66 39.60 -5.10
C HIS A 5 10.45 38.11 -5.46
N THR A 6 11.02 37.21 -4.68
CA THR A 6 10.72 35.79 -4.75
C THR A 6 9.41 35.53 -4.00
N SER A 7 8.29 35.48 -4.72
CA SER A 7 7.00 35.10 -4.17
C SER A 7 6.97 33.58 -3.97
N THR A 8 7.10 33.11 -2.73
CA THR A 8 6.92 31.69 -2.40
C THR A 8 5.44 31.33 -2.54
N VAL A 9 5.06 30.66 -3.63
CA VAL A 9 3.72 30.11 -3.80
C VAL A 9 3.55 28.95 -2.83
N LYS A 10 2.79 29.15 -1.75
CA LYS A 10 2.31 28.06 -0.90
C LYS A 10 1.14 27.41 -1.61
N THR A 11 1.34 26.23 -2.17
CA THR A 11 0.24 25.42 -2.68
C THR A 11 -0.41 24.69 -1.51
N ASN A 12 -1.74 24.78 -1.37
CA ASN A 12 -2.52 23.94 -0.46
C ASN A 12 -2.69 22.54 -1.06
N ALA A 13 -1.59 21.86 -1.39
CA ALA A 13 -1.64 20.54 -1.98
C ALA A 13 -2.03 19.50 -0.91
N ARG A 14 -3.16 18.80 -1.11
CA ARG A 14 -3.52 17.61 -0.34
C ARG A 14 -3.08 16.36 -1.12
N PRO A 15 -2.43 15.36 -0.48
CA PRO A 15 -2.16 14.09 -1.12
C PRO A 15 -3.46 13.42 -1.58
N LEU A 16 -3.46 12.87 -2.79
CA LEU A 16 -4.65 12.20 -3.37
C LEU A 16 -4.58 10.68 -3.28
N GLY A 17 -3.37 10.11 -3.25
CA GLY A 17 -3.21 8.67 -3.24
C GLY A 17 -1.79 8.21 -2.87
N ALA A 18 -1.66 6.91 -2.65
CA ALA A 18 -0.42 6.20 -2.40
C ALA A 18 -0.20 5.15 -3.49
N PHE A 19 1.01 5.15 -4.07
CA PHE A 19 1.45 4.13 -5.02
C PHE A 19 2.38 3.16 -4.29
N THR A 20 2.09 1.86 -4.39
CA THR A 20 2.86 0.80 -3.75
C THR A 20 3.08 -0.36 -4.70
N SER A 21 4.14 -1.14 -4.50
CA SER A 21 4.52 -2.26 -5.37
C SER A 21 5.16 -3.40 -4.57
N ASP A 22 5.39 -4.53 -5.24
CA ASP A 22 6.25 -5.61 -4.75
C ASP A 22 5.84 -6.18 -3.39
N TRP A 23 4.53 -6.36 -3.18
CA TRP A 23 4.04 -6.93 -1.92
C TRP A 23 4.45 -8.39 -1.75
N HIS A 24 4.68 -9.11 -2.85
CA HIS A 24 5.07 -10.53 -2.88
C HIS A 24 4.33 -11.36 -1.82
N MET A 25 3.00 -11.22 -1.78
CA MET A 25 2.18 -11.79 -0.72
C MET A 25 2.34 -13.32 -0.72
N LYS A 26 2.89 -13.84 0.38
CA LYS A 26 3.02 -15.29 0.67
C LYS A 26 3.24 -15.50 2.16
N PRO A 27 2.92 -16.69 2.71
CA PRO A 27 2.99 -16.88 4.16
C PRO A 27 4.42 -16.92 4.69
N TYR A 28 5.41 -17.30 3.87
CA TYR A 28 6.82 -17.37 4.28
C TYR A 28 7.68 -16.54 3.32
N THR A 29 7.46 -15.23 3.31
CA THR A 29 8.24 -14.32 2.44
C THR A 29 9.73 -14.42 2.75
N TRP A 30 10.06 -14.41 4.04
CA TRP A 30 11.41 -14.52 4.56
C TRP A 30 11.71 -15.98 4.95
N MET A 31 12.08 -16.83 3.97
CA MET A 31 12.29 -18.26 4.21
C MET A 31 13.32 -18.57 5.31
N ALA A 32 14.32 -17.70 5.49
CA ALA A 32 15.32 -17.83 6.55
C ALA A 32 14.79 -17.50 7.96
N TYR A 33 13.61 -16.88 8.06
CA TYR A 33 12.99 -16.37 9.29
C TYR A 33 11.54 -16.85 9.39
N PRO A 34 11.29 -18.16 9.63
CA PRO A 34 9.95 -18.74 9.62
C PRO A 34 9.01 -18.16 10.68
N GLU A 35 9.55 -17.53 11.73
CA GLU A 35 8.81 -16.77 12.74
C GLU A 35 8.13 -15.52 12.18
N LEU A 36 8.62 -14.98 11.06
CA LEU A 36 8.03 -13.85 10.34
C LEU A 36 6.92 -14.30 9.38
N ARG A 37 6.25 -15.42 9.69
CA ARG A 37 5.16 -15.93 8.88
C ARG A 37 4.05 -14.89 8.75
N GLY A 38 3.63 -14.61 7.52
CA GLY A 38 2.56 -13.66 7.21
C GLY A 38 2.97 -12.19 7.29
N ASP A 39 4.27 -11.90 7.40
CA ASP A 39 4.79 -10.53 7.43
C ASP A 39 4.37 -9.69 6.21
N SER A 40 4.43 -10.28 5.00
CA SER A 40 3.96 -9.62 3.78
C SER A 40 2.47 -9.28 3.84
N TYR A 41 1.63 -10.17 4.38
CA TYR A 41 0.20 -9.89 4.57
C TYR A 41 -0.03 -8.75 5.56
N ARG A 42 0.73 -8.73 6.65
CA ARG A 42 0.64 -7.68 7.67
C ARG A 42 1.05 -6.33 7.11
N SER A 43 2.15 -6.29 6.35
CA SER A 43 2.66 -5.07 5.71
C SER A 43 1.67 -4.52 4.68
N ALA A 44 1.14 -5.37 3.80
CA ALA A 44 0.09 -4.98 2.85
C ALA A 44 -1.18 -4.47 3.58
N GLY A 45 -1.56 -5.11 4.69
CA GLY A 45 -2.64 -4.66 5.55
C GLY A 45 -2.41 -3.27 6.15
N PHE A 46 -1.19 -2.98 6.63
CA PHE A 46 -0.84 -1.66 7.16
C PHE A 46 -0.85 -0.57 6.10
N ILE A 47 -0.37 -0.86 4.89
CA ILE A 47 -0.47 0.07 3.76
C ILE A 47 -1.94 0.40 3.48
N SER A 48 -2.78 -0.64 3.38
CA SER A 48 -4.22 -0.49 3.16
C SER A 48 -4.89 0.35 4.25
N GLN A 49 -4.61 0.03 5.52
CA GLN A 49 -5.17 0.74 6.66
C GLN A 49 -4.75 2.21 6.67
N PHE A 50 -3.46 2.48 6.42
CA PHE A 50 -2.96 3.85 6.33
C PHE A 50 -3.69 4.66 5.26
N CYS A 51 -3.95 4.07 4.08
CA CYS A 51 -4.69 4.75 3.02
C CYS A 51 -6.14 5.05 3.41
N VAL A 52 -6.82 4.09 4.04
CA VAL A 52 -8.19 4.29 4.57
C VAL A 52 -8.23 5.42 5.60
N GLU A 53 -7.34 5.39 6.60
CA GLU A 53 -7.29 6.39 7.68
C GLU A 53 -6.95 7.80 7.19
N ARG A 54 -6.29 7.91 6.04
CA ARG A 54 -5.87 9.18 5.44
C ARG A 54 -6.71 9.59 4.24
N GLU A 55 -7.76 8.84 3.92
CA GLU A 55 -8.61 9.07 2.75
C GLU A 55 -7.78 9.22 1.46
N LEU A 56 -6.86 8.27 1.24
CA LEU A 56 -5.98 8.21 0.08
C LEU A 56 -6.41 7.05 -0.83
N ASP A 57 -6.42 7.30 -2.13
CA ASP A 57 -6.53 6.24 -3.12
C ASP A 57 -5.31 5.31 -3.03
N LEU A 58 -5.52 4.01 -2.91
CA LEU A 58 -4.44 3.02 -2.94
C LEU A 58 -4.27 2.46 -4.35
N TYR A 59 -3.11 2.74 -4.95
CA TYR A 59 -2.67 2.15 -6.21
C TYR A 59 -1.64 1.05 -5.94
N VAL A 60 -1.99 -0.18 -6.30
CA VAL A 60 -1.10 -1.35 -6.18
C VAL A 60 -0.52 -1.68 -7.56
N LEU A 61 0.80 -1.61 -7.67
CA LEU A 61 1.53 -1.69 -8.92
C LEU A 61 2.44 -2.93 -8.93
N GLY A 62 2.15 -3.91 -9.78
CA GLY A 62 3.03 -5.07 -10.03
C GLY A 62 3.28 -5.96 -8.81
N ASP A 63 3.72 -7.19 -9.07
CA ASP A 63 4.28 -8.15 -8.09
C ASP A 63 3.58 -8.21 -6.73
N THR A 64 2.25 -8.09 -6.76
CA THR A 64 1.40 -8.13 -5.58
C THR A 64 1.40 -9.54 -4.97
N LEU A 65 1.42 -10.54 -5.85
CA LEU A 65 1.40 -11.95 -5.50
C LEU A 65 2.72 -12.59 -5.93
N ASP A 66 3.29 -13.45 -5.08
CA ASP A 66 4.56 -14.11 -5.37
C ASP A 66 4.43 -15.25 -6.40
N LYS A 67 3.24 -15.84 -6.50
CA LYS A 67 2.94 -16.96 -7.39
C LYS A 67 1.84 -16.59 -8.35
N ARG A 68 1.93 -17.10 -9.58
CA ARG A 68 0.87 -17.02 -10.59
C ARG A 68 -0.45 -17.60 -10.06
N ASP A 69 -0.36 -18.74 -9.36
CA ASP A 69 -1.49 -19.42 -8.73
C ASP A 69 -1.33 -19.31 -7.20
N PRO A 70 -1.82 -18.23 -6.58
CA PRO A 70 -1.73 -18.03 -5.13
C PRO A 70 -2.60 -19.05 -4.38
N ASP A 71 -2.20 -19.39 -3.16
CA ASP A 71 -3.03 -20.21 -2.28
C ASP A 71 -4.27 -19.44 -1.80
N SER A 72 -5.28 -20.19 -1.34
CA SER A 72 -6.56 -19.61 -0.90
C SER A 72 -6.41 -18.63 0.26
N ARG A 73 -5.39 -18.78 1.12
CA ARG A 73 -5.13 -17.83 2.20
C ARG A 73 -4.60 -16.52 1.65
N THR A 74 -3.67 -16.55 0.70
CA THR A 74 -3.17 -15.36 0.01
C THR A 74 -4.31 -14.59 -0.67
N VAL A 75 -5.18 -15.30 -1.40
CA VAL A 75 -6.36 -14.70 -2.05
C VAL A 75 -7.29 -14.05 -1.01
N TYR A 76 -7.54 -14.74 0.11
CA TYR A 76 -8.37 -14.21 1.19
C TYR A 76 -7.80 -12.91 1.79
N GLU A 77 -6.49 -12.84 2.03
CA GLU A 77 -5.88 -11.61 2.56
C GLU A 77 -5.94 -10.44 1.57
N LEU A 78 -5.75 -10.71 0.27
CA LEU A 78 -5.91 -9.68 -0.76
C LEU A 78 -7.36 -9.17 -0.84
N LEU A 79 -8.35 -10.07 -0.79
CA LEU A 79 -9.76 -9.68 -0.80
C LEU A 79 -10.16 -8.85 0.41
N LYS A 80 -9.57 -9.10 1.59
CA LYS A 80 -9.78 -8.24 2.76
C LYS A 80 -9.28 -6.81 2.54
N ILE A 81 -8.13 -6.66 1.91
CA ILE A 81 -7.57 -5.35 1.55
C ILE A 81 -8.50 -4.62 0.59
N ILE A 82 -8.93 -5.30 -0.49
CA ILE A 82 -9.86 -4.73 -1.47
C ILE A 82 -11.17 -4.30 -0.81
N ALA A 83 -11.75 -5.17 0.03
CA ALA A 83 -12.99 -4.88 0.74
C ALA A 83 -12.85 -3.69 1.72
N ALA A 84 -11.67 -3.47 2.30
CA ALA A 84 -11.43 -2.31 3.17
C ALA A 84 -11.42 -0.99 2.38
N GLN A 85 -10.84 -0.97 1.18
CA GLN A 85 -10.81 0.22 0.32
C GLN A 85 -12.20 0.60 -0.22
N GLN A 86 -13.12 -0.36 -0.34
CA GLN A 86 -14.48 -0.13 -0.85
C GLN A 86 -15.45 0.48 0.16
N ARG A 87 -15.07 0.60 1.44
CA ARG A 87 -15.94 1.09 2.53
C ARG A 87 -15.73 2.56 2.87
N VAL A 88 -14.97 3.27 2.05
CA VAL A 88 -14.73 4.70 2.20
C VAL A 88 -15.85 5.43 1.43
N ASP A 89 -16.93 5.75 2.14
CA ASP A 89 -18.06 6.58 1.67
C ASP A 89 -17.85 8.06 2.05
#